data_AF-A0A4U1G6S0-F1
#
_entry.id   AF-A0A4U1G6S0-F1
#
_cell.length_a   1.000
_cell.length_b   1.000
_cell.length_c   1.000
_cell.angle_alpha   90.00
_cell.angle_beta   90.00
_cell.angle_gamma   90.00
#
_symmetry.space_group_name_H-M   'P 1'
#
loop_
_entity.id
_entity.type
_entity.pdbx_description
1 polymer ?
#
loop_
_entity_poly.entity_id
_entity_poly.type
_entity_poly.pdbx_seq_one_letter_code
_entity_poly.pdbx_strand_id
1 'polypeptide(L)'
;MKTHHIILSLIAAATLSTGCVRVKKPAAAEEREQWILSLNDSIADYQRQIEDANNELASLNTEVSGLISNFEHVSNPRLVEGYYIYRSWASRYPLTSTGIVARITQDEGFEIIAALTGGHFNQISVTSEGMEATSDIVPHDQALNYRAGNLNTVCFYGEKADSIGSLIHRDPSAAATLVYLNGGKTGSHTLSDAEKEMISATWQLFSSQRSVHSLERKIPMLSRRINVCRQMIEANDSTSE
;
A
#
# COMPACT_ATOMS: atom_id res chain seq x y z
N MET A 1 27.31 31.62 100.18
CA MET A 1 28.77 31.39 100.16
C MET A 1 29.06 30.26 99.19
N LYS A 2 29.95 30.53 98.22
CA LYS A 2 30.98 29.64 97.62
C LYS A 2 30.57 28.21 97.22
N THR A 3 30.88 27.62 96.07
CA THR A 3 31.59 27.94 94.80
C THR A 3 31.57 26.59 94.03
N HIS A 4 31.54 26.63 92.69
CA HIS A 4 32.28 25.80 91.68
C HIS A 4 32.70 24.34 92.01
N HIS A 5 32.75 23.35 91.11
CA HIS A 5 32.58 23.16 89.66
C HIS A 5 32.83 21.65 89.35
N ILE A 6 32.75 21.27 88.05
CA ILE A 6 33.24 20.04 87.37
C ILE A 6 32.14 18.99 87.16
N ILE A 7 31.42 19.00 86.02
CA ILE A 7 31.72 18.41 84.70
C ILE A 7 31.86 16.88 84.74
N LEU A 8 30.86 16.15 84.23
CA LEU A 8 31.12 15.11 83.22
C LEU A 8 29.87 14.82 82.39
N SER A 9 30.13 14.74 81.09
CA SER A 9 29.24 14.59 79.95
C SER A 9 28.62 13.19 79.86
N LEU A 10 27.38 13.10 79.41
CA LEU A 10 26.95 11.98 78.57
C LEU A 10 25.96 12.49 77.52
N ILE A 11 26.49 12.58 76.30
CA ILE A 11 25.80 12.95 75.07
C ILE A 11 24.92 11.74 74.68
N ALA A 12 23.60 11.87 74.87
CA ALA A 12 22.66 10.98 74.19
C ALA A 12 22.52 11.47 72.75
N ALA A 13 23.28 10.84 71.84
CA ALA A 13 23.11 11.03 70.41
C ALA A 13 21.72 10.50 70.02
N ALA A 14 20.74 11.41 69.93
CA ALA A 14 19.51 11.15 69.22
C ALA A 14 19.87 11.05 67.74
N THR A 15 20.06 9.83 67.26
CA THR A 15 20.13 9.51 65.84
C THR A 15 18.78 9.89 65.24
N LEU A 16 18.72 11.06 64.61
CA LEU A 16 17.68 11.41 63.65
C LEU A 16 17.76 10.37 62.52
N SER A 17 16.98 9.32 62.64
CA SER A 17 16.60 8.50 61.50
C SER A 17 15.77 9.38 60.58
N THR A 18 16.43 9.97 59.58
CA THR A 18 15.76 10.42 58.36
C THR A 18 15.20 9.20 57.66
N GLY A 19 14.09 8.68 58.19
CA GLY A 19 13.23 7.78 57.44
C GLY A 19 12.69 8.57 56.26
N CYS A 20 13.10 8.20 55.05
CA CYS A 20 12.44 8.66 53.83
C CYS A 20 10.98 8.18 53.88
N VAL A 21 10.09 9.00 54.42
CA VAL A 21 8.65 8.83 54.26
C VAL A 21 8.39 9.05 52.77
N ARG A 22 8.20 7.96 52.01
CA ARG A 22 7.60 8.03 50.68
C ARG A 22 6.18 8.55 50.89
N VAL A 23 5.98 9.85 50.75
CA VAL A 23 4.65 10.46 50.67
C VAL A 23 3.98 9.79 49.47
N LYS A 24 2.91 9.03 49.73
CA LYS A 24 2.15 8.32 48.69
C LYS A 24 1.54 9.40 47.78
N LYS A 25 1.87 9.37 46.48
CA LYS A 25 1.28 10.32 45.51
C LYS A 25 -0.25 10.17 45.56
N PRO A 26 -1.02 11.26 45.41
CA PRO A 26 -2.46 11.15 45.28
C PRO A 26 -2.79 10.36 44.01
N ALA A 27 -3.79 9.48 44.06
CA ALA A 27 -4.14 8.58 42.95
C ALA A 27 -4.32 9.31 41.60
N ALA A 28 -4.91 10.51 41.62
CA ALA A 28 -5.08 11.35 40.42
C ALA A 28 -3.75 11.79 39.78
N ALA A 29 -2.68 11.95 40.56
CA ALA A 29 -1.35 12.27 40.02
C ALA A 29 -0.69 11.03 39.40
N GLU A 30 -0.93 9.83 39.95
CA GLU A 30 -0.44 8.56 39.39
C GLU A 30 -1.16 8.23 38.08
N GLU A 31 -2.48 8.39 38.02
CA GLU A 31 -3.27 8.21 36.78
C GLU A 31 -2.85 9.18 35.68
N ARG A 32 -2.56 10.44 36.04
CA ARG A 32 -2.04 11.44 35.12
C ARG A 32 -0.67 11.06 34.55
N GLU A 33 0.24 10.60 35.39
CA GLU A 33 1.57 10.16 34.98
C GLU A 33 1.47 8.98 34.01
N GLN A 34 0.61 8.00 34.31
CA GLN A 34 0.34 6.87 33.41
C GLN A 34 -0.26 7.32 32.07
N TRP A 35 -1.17 8.29 32.07
CA TRP A 35 -1.74 8.81 30.84
C TRP A 35 -0.69 9.51 29.97
N ILE A 36 0.16 10.37 30.53
CA ILE A 36 1.26 11.02 29.80
C ILE A 36 2.23 9.98 29.24
N LEU A 37 2.59 8.95 30.04
CA LEU A 37 3.42 7.85 29.57
C LEU A 37 2.78 7.14 28.37
N SER A 38 1.48 6.85 28.42
CA SER A 38 0.78 6.21 27.29
C SER A 38 0.75 7.06 26.02
N LEU A 39 0.68 8.39 26.15
CA LEU A 39 0.76 9.32 25.02
C LEU A 39 2.18 9.36 24.44
N ASN A 40 3.21 9.37 25.28
CA ASN A 40 4.60 9.29 24.84
C ASN A 40 4.91 7.97 24.14
N ASP A 41 4.40 6.85 24.66
CA ASP A 41 4.52 5.53 24.03
C ASP A 41 3.83 5.53 22.65
N SER A 42 2.65 6.15 22.55
CA SER A 42 1.94 6.31 21.27
C SER A 42 2.72 7.18 20.28
N ILE A 43 3.33 8.29 20.73
CA ILE A 43 4.19 9.13 19.90
C ILE A 43 5.38 8.32 19.39
N ALA A 44 6.07 7.58 20.27
CA ALA A 44 7.22 6.77 19.90
C ALA A 44 6.84 5.68 18.88
N ASP A 45 5.66 5.06 19.04
CA ASP A 45 5.15 4.09 18.08
C ASP A 45 4.87 4.71 16.71
N TYR A 46 4.20 5.87 16.67
CA TYR A 46 3.95 6.57 15.41
C TYR A 46 5.23 7.07 14.73
N GLN A 47 6.24 7.48 15.51
CA GLN A 47 7.55 7.84 14.97
C GLN A 47 8.22 6.65 14.30
N ARG A 48 8.20 5.48 14.94
CA ARG A 48 8.73 4.23 14.36
C ARG A 48 8.00 3.87 13.06
N GLN A 49 6.67 3.95 13.06
CA GLN A 49 5.88 3.68 11.86
C GLN A 49 6.17 4.67 10.71
N ILE A 50 6.50 5.93 11.01
CA ILE A 50 6.93 6.92 10.00
C ILE A 50 8.31 6.56 9.45
N GLU A 51 9.24 6.16 10.31
CA GLU A 51 10.58 5.72 9.89
C GLU A 51 10.50 4.50 8.96
N ASP A 52 9.73 3.49 9.36
CA ASP A 52 9.48 2.29 8.54
C ASP A 52 8.85 2.67 7.18
N ALA A 53 7.84 3.54 7.19
CA ALA A 53 7.18 4.01 5.97
C ALA A 53 8.12 4.79 5.04
N ASN A 54 9.02 5.61 5.59
CA ASN A 54 10.01 6.36 4.78
C ASN A 54 11.05 5.43 4.16
N ASN A 55 11.50 4.41 4.91
CA ASN A 55 12.44 3.42 4.40
C ASN A 55 11.82 2.61 3.25
N GLU A 56 10.57 2.17 3.42
CA GLU A 56 9.82 1.47 2.37
C GLU A 56 9.59 2.37 1.14
N LEU A 57 9.21 3.62 1.36
CA LEU A 57 9.01 4.61 0.29
C LEU A 57 10.29 4.84 -0.53
N ALA A 58 11.45 4.93 0.12
CA ALA A 58 12.74 5.08 -0.57
C ALA A 58 13.06 3.86 -1.46
N SER A 59 12.81 2.65 -0.95
CA SER A 59 12.96 1.40 -1.71
C SER A 59 12.03 1.37 -2.92
N LEU A 60 10.74 1.62 -2.71
CA LEU A 60 9.73 1.60 -3.78
C LEU A 60 9.98 2.67 -4.84
N ASN A 61 10.41 3.87 -4.46
CA ASN A 61 10.74 4.92 -5.43
C ASN A 61 11.93 4.52 -6.34
N THR A 62 12.91 3.81 -5.78
CA THR A 62 14.02 3.26 -6.56
C THR A 62 13.52 2.19 -7.53
N GLU A 63 12.64 1.30 -7.06
CA GLU A 63 12.03 0.26 -7.88
C GLU A 63 11.18 0.84 -9.02
N VAL A 64 10.26 1.76 -8.72
CA VAL A 64 9.41 2.45 -9.71
C VAL A 64 10.26 3.15 -10.77
N SER A 65 11.32 3.86 -10.35
CA SER A 65 12.25 4.52 -11.27
C SER A 65 12.96 3.53 -12.21
N GLY A 66 13.29 2.34 -11.71
CA GLY A 66 13.84 1.26 -12.54
C GLY A 66 12.81 0.69 -13.50
N LEU A 67 11.62 0.36 -13.01
CA LEU A 67 10.54 -0.28 -13.78
C LEU A 67 10.04 0.62 -14.90
N ILE A 68 9.77 1.91 -14.63
CA ILE A 68 9.17 2.83 -15.60
C ILE A 68 10.03 2.99 -16.87
N SER A 69 11.35 2.77 -16.78
CA SER A 69 12.25 2.81 -17.94
C SER A 69 11.91 1.75 -19.00
N ASN A 70 11.28 0.65 -18.59
CA ASN A 70 10.81 -0.42 -19.47
C ASN A 70 9.45 -0.12 -20.12
N PHE A 71 8.84 1.04 -19.83
CA PHE A 71 7.55 1.43 -20.37
C PHE A 71 7.69 2.56 -21.38
N GLU A 72 6.74 2.60 -22.31
CA GLU A 72 6.57 3.66 -23.28
C GLU A 72 5.23 4.35 -23.03
N HIS A 73 5.27 5.67 -22.94
CA HIS A 73 4.06 6.48 -22.92
C HIS A 73 3.53 6.64 -24.35
N VAL A 74 2.32 6.15 -24.59
CA VAL A 74 1.63 6.23 -25.88
C VAL A 74 0.49 7.23 -25.78
N SER A 75 0.55 8.28 -26.61
CA SER A 75 -0.58 9.18 -26.82
C SER A 75 -1.42 8.67 -27.97
N ASN A 76 -2.67 8.30 -27.69
CA ASN A 76 -3.61 7.83 -28.71
C ASN A 76 -4.73 8.88 -28.89
N PRO A 77 -4.84 9.53 -30.06
CA PRO A 77 -5.88 10.54 -30.31
C PRO A 77 -7.33 10.03 -30.18
N ARG A 78 -7.54 8.71 -30.14
CA ARG A 78 -8.85 8.09 -29.95
C ARG A 78 -9.24 7.88 -28.49
N LEU A 79 -8.31 8.08 -27.57
CA LEU A 79 -8.54 7.99 -26.13
C LEU A 79 -8.53 9.38 -25.53
N VAL A 80 -9.23 9.54 -24.40
CA VAL A 80 -9.25 10.81 -23.66
C VAL A 80 -7.86 11.12 -23.09
N GLU A 81 -7.13 10.08 -22.66
CA GLU A 81 -5.82 10.18 -22.03
C GLU A 81 -4.81 9.20 -22.64
N GLY A 82 -3.53 9.49 -22.44
CA GLY A 82 -2.45 8.56 -22.78
C GLY A 82 -2.42 7.34 -21.85
N TYR A 83 -1.50 6.43 -22.15
CA TYR A 83 -1.24 5.27 -21.29
C TYR A 83 0.21 4.85 -21.38
N TYR A 84 0.67 4.11 -20.38
CA TYR A 84 1.96 3.44 -20.33
C TYR A 84 1.79 1.98 -20.68
N ILE A 85 2.57 1.49 -21.64
CA ILE A 85 2.61 0.09 -22.03
C ILE A 85 4.05 -0.41 -22.00
N TYR A 86 4.25 -1.70 -21.70
CA TYR A 86 5.58 -2.29 -21.74
C TYR A 86 6.21 -2.08 -23.13
N ARG A 87 7.44 -1.56 -23.17
CA ARG A 87 8.05 -1.00 -24.38
C ARG A 87 8.08 -1.98 -25.55
N SER A 88 8.38 -3.26 -25.31
CA SER A 88 8.40 -4.30 -26.34
C SER A 88 7.02 -4.64 -26.92
N TRP A 89 5.95 -4.11 -26.32
CA TRP A 89 4.56 -4.29 -26.74
C TRP A 89 3.92 -3.05 -27.35
N ALA A 90 4.58 -1.88 -27.32
CA ALA A 90 4.04 -0.64 -27.88
C ALA A 90 3.67 -0.78 -29.36
N SER A 91 4.50 -1.47 -30.16
CA SER A 91 4.25 -1.73 -31.58
C SER A 91 3.26 -2.87 -31.86
N ARG A 92 2.88 -3.63 -30.83
CA ARG A 92 1.96 -4.79 -30.91
C ARG A 92 0.53 -4.41 -30.50
N TYR A 93 0.31 -3.16 -30.13
CA TYR A 93 -0.97 -2.61 -29.71
C TYR A 93 -1.42 -1.50 -30.69
N PRO A 94 -2.71 -1.40 -31.06
CA PRO A 94 -3.83 -2.24 -30.63
C PRO A 94 -3.75 -3.68 -31.12
N LEU A 95 -4.32 -4.62 -30.36
CA LEU A 95 -4.40 -6.03 -30.75
C LEU A 95 -5.19 -6.19 -32.07
N THR A 96 -4.67 -7.00 -32.98
CA THR A 96 -5.29 -7.31 -34.28
C THR A 96 -5.76 -8.76 -34.41
N SER A 97 -5.46 -9.59 -33.40
CA SER A 97 -5.83 -11.01 -33.31
C SER A 97 -6.14 -11.39 -31.86
N THR A 98 -6.54 -12.65 -31.64
CA THR A 98 -6.69 -13.21 -30.29
C THR A 98 -5.43 -12.98 -29.46
N GLY A 99 -5.59 -12.50 -28.22
CA GLY A 99 -4.48 -12.21 -27.32
C GLY A 99 -4.88 -11.30 -26.16
N ILE A 100 -3.91 -10.94 -25.34
CA ILE A 100 -4.10 -10.08 -24.16
C ILE A 100 -2.97 -9.06 -24.04
N VAL A 101 -3.28 -7.91 -23.46
CA VAL A 101 -2.30 -6.88 -23.10
C VAL A 101 -2.69 -6.24 -21.77
N ALA A 102 -1.70 -5.81 -21.00
CA ALA A 102 -1.89 -4.95 -19.85
C ALA A 102 -1.26 -3.58 -20.13
N ARG A 103 -1.87 -2.53 -19.56
CA ARG A 103 -1.33 -1.16 -19.59
C ARG A 103 -1.72 -0.42 -18.33
N ILE A 104 -1.07 0.73 -18.11
CA ILE A 104 -1.39 1.65 -17.02
C ILE A 104 -1.91 2.95 -17.64
N THR A 105 -3.07 3.43 -17.20
CA THR A 105 -3.62 4.71 -17.65
C THR A 105 -2.79 5.88 -17.13
N GLN A 106 -2.99 7.08 -17.67
CA GLN A 106 -2.23 8.26 -17.25
C GLN A 106 -2.47 8.62 -15.77
N ASP A 107 -3.66 8.31 -15.24
CA ASP A 107 -4.04 8.42 -13.83
C ASP A 107 -3.64 7.18 -12.99
N GLU A 108 -2.75 6.34 -13.51
CA GLU A 108 -2.16 5.18 -12.84
C GLU A 108 -3.12 4.02 -12.52
N GLY A 109 -4.19 3.88 -13.29
CA GLY A 109 -5.09 2.73 -13.26
C GLY A 109 -4.54 1.54 -14.05
N PHE A 110 -4.68 0.32 -13.52
CA PHE A 110 -4.31 -0.91 -14.21
C PHE A 110 -5.46 -1.40 -15.11
N GLU A 111 -5.15 -1.63 -16.38
CA GLU A 111 -6.09 -2.16 -17.36
C GLU A 111 -5.57 -3.45 -18.00
N ILE A 112 -6.48 -4.40 -18.19
CA ILE A 112 -6.28 -5.59 -19.02
C ILE A 112 -7.18 -5.48 -20.24
N ILE A 113 -6.60 -5.55 -21.43
CA ILE A 113 -7.34 -5.60 -22.68
C ILE A 113 -7.16 -6.97 -23.31
N ALA A 114 -8.25 -7.69 -23.51
CA ALA A 114 -8.26 -8.96 -24.21
C ALA A 114 -8.95 -8.82 -25.57
N ALA A 115 -8.55 -9.64 -26.53
CA ALA A 115 -9.18 -9.71 -27.84
C ALA A 115 -9.42 -11.16 -28.25
N LEU A 116 -10.54 -11.42 -28.92
CA LEU A 116 -10.90 -12.75 -29.45
C LEU A 116 -11.34 -12.64 -30.89
N THR A 117 -10.68 -13.38 -31.78
CA THR A 117 -11.06 -13.49 -33.19
C THR A 117 -12.14 -14.55 -33.37
N GLY A 118 -13.21 -14.22 -34.12
CA GLY A 118 -14.26 -15.16 -34.51
C GLY A 118 -15.25 -15.54 -33.40
N GLY A 119 -15.11 -14.95 -32.21
CA GLY A 119 -15.98 -15.20 -31.05
C GLY A 119 -16.39 -13.92 -30.33
N HIS A 120 -17.21 -14.08 -29.30
CA HIS A 120 -17.71 -12.98 -28.47
C HIS A 120 -17.52 -13.32 -27.00
N PHE A 121 -17.15 -12.33 -26.20
CA PHE A 121 -16.99 -12.46 -24.77
C PHE A 121 -17.25 -11.12 -24.08
N ASN A 122 -17.56 -11.21 -22.80
CA ASN A 122 -17.74 -10.06 -21.92
C ASN A 122 -17.03 -10.25 -20.58
N GLN A 123 -16.36 -11.38 -20.38
CA GLN A 123 -15.63 -11.72 -19.18
C GLN A 123 -14.44 -12.60 -19.56
N ILE A 124 -13.38 -12.55 -18.77
CA ILE A 124 -12.23 -13.44 -18.89
C ILE A 124 -11.93 -14.13 -17.56
N SER A 125 -11.42 -15.35 -17.64
CA SER A 125 -10.83 -16.06 -16.50
C SER A 125 -9.42 -16.50 -16.85
N VAL A 126 -8.47 -16.33 -15.93
CA VAL A 126 -7.10 -16.79 -16.08
C VAL A 126 -6.82 -17.84 -15.02
N THR A 127 -6.30 -18.98 -15.45
CA THR A 127 -5.81 -20.03 -14.56
C THR A 127 -4.29 -20.11 -14.65
N SER A 128 -3.61 -20.14 -13.50
CA SER A 128 -2.16 -20.40 -13.39
C SER A 128 -1.87 -21.15 -12.09
N GLU A 129 -1.05 -22.20 -12.17
CA GLU A 129 -0.73 -23.09 -11.04
C GLU A 129 -1.94 -23.60 -10.23
N GLY A 130 -3.05 -23.89 -10.90
CA GLY A 130 -4.28 -24.36 -10.24
C GLY A 130 -5.07 -23.28 -9.49
N MET A 131 -4.61 -22.03 -9.52
CA MET A 131 -5.38 -20.87 -9.07
C MET A 131 -6.06 -20.17 -10.23
N GLU A 132 -7.17 -19.50 -9.93
CA GLU A 132 -8.01 -18.83 -10.90
C GLU A 132 -8.33 -17.39 -10.46
N ALA A 133 -8.29 -16.47 -11.42
CA ALA A 133 -8.77 -15.10 -11.27
C ALA A 133 -9.68 -14.76 -12.44
N THR A 134 -10.83 -14.14 -12.15
CA THR A 134 -11.87 -13.84 -13.14
C THR A 134 -12.20 -12.35 -13.10
N SER A 135 -12.32 -11.73 -14.27
CA SER A 135 -12.71 -10.33 -14.41
C SER A 135 -14.19 -10.11 -14.05
N ASP A 136 -14.58 -8.84 -13.93
CA ASP A 136 -15.99 -8.46 -14.01
C ASP A 136 -16.56 -8.71 -15.42
N ILE A 137 -17.89 -8.72 -15.50
CA ILE A 137 -18.62 -8.75 -16.78
C ILE A 137 -18.71 -7.32 -17.32
N VAL A 138 -18.17 -7.09 -18.51
CA VAL A 138 -18.23 -5.82 -19.22
C VAL A 138 -19.30 -5.90 -20.32
N PRO A 139 -20.44 -5.20 -20.17
CA PRO A 139 -21.54 -5.28 -21.11
C PRO A 139 -21.11 -4.78 -22.50
N HIS A 140 -21.79 -5.23 -23.54
CA HIS A 140 -21.50 -4.78 -24.89
C HIS A 140 -21.99 -3.34 -25.10
N ASP A 141 -21.08 -2.38 -24.94
CA ASP A 141 -21.38 -0.95 -24.83
C ASP A 141 -20.71 -0.09 -25.93
N GLN A 142 -19.90 -0.71 -26.80
CA GLN A 142 -19.09 -0.03 -27.84
C GLN A 142 -18.05 0.95 -27.27
N ALA A 143 -17.84 0.98 -25.96
CA ALA A 143 -16.83 1.78 -25.30
C ALA A 143 -15.71 0.88 -24.78
N LEU A 144 -16.04 0.01 -23.83
CA LEU A 144 -15.09 -0.92 -23.21
C LEU A 144 -15.17 -2.30 -23.84
N ASN A 145 -16.32 -2.69 -24.35
CA ASN A 145 -16.54 -3.94 -25.08
C ASN A 145 -17.06 -3.61 -26.48
N TYR A 146 -16.15 -3.63 -27.46
CA TYR A 146 -16.44 -3.24 -28.83
C TYR A 146 -16.01 -4.31 -29.83
N ARG A 147 -16.42 -4.11 -31.08
CA ARG A 147 -16.13 -5.01 -32.19
C ARG A 147 -15.64 -4.24 -33.39
N ALA A 148 -14.59 -4.77 -34.02
CA ALA A 148 -14.08 -4.31 -35.30
C ALA A 148 -13.91 -5.51 -36.23
N GLY A 149 -14.79 -5.64 -37.23
CA GLY A 149 -14.82 -6.82 -38.10
C GLY A 149 -15.12 -8.10 -37.31
N ASN A 150 -14.21 -9.09 -37.39
CA ASN A 150 -14.32 -10.36 -36.68
C ASN A 150 -13.62 -10.37 -35.31
N LEU A 151 -13.08 -9.25 -34.85
CA LEU A 151 -12.39 -9.12 -33.58
C LEU A 151 -13.33 -8.49 -32.54
N ASN A 152 -13.50 -9.17 -31.41
CA ASN A 152 -14.10 -8.60 -30.21
C ASN A 152 -12.98 -8.22 -29.24
N THR A 153 -13.00 -6.98 -28.76
CA THR A 153 -12.01 -6.45 -27.82
C THR A 153 -12.74 -5.95 -26.57
N VAL A 154 -12.21 -6.31 -25.40
CA VAL A 154 -12.76 -5.90 -24.11
C VAL A 154 -11.67 -5.34 -23.21
N CYS A 155 -11.88 -4.15 -22.68
CA CYS A 155 -11.06 -3.55 -21.63
C CYS A 155 -11.67 -3.84 -20.25
N PHE A 156 -10.85 -4.38 -19.35
CA PHE A 156 -11.18 -4.69 -17.96
C PHE A 156 -10.30 -3.84 -17.03
N TYR A 157 -10.89 -3.33 -15.96
CA TYR A 157 -10.21 -2.56 -14.92
C TYR A 157 -10.82 -2.88 -13.55
N GLY A 158 -10.19 -2.38 -12.48
CA GLY A 158 -10.66 -2.57 -11.10
C GLY A 158 -10.15 -3.87 -10.47
N GLU A 159 -10.59 -4.13 -9.23
CA GLU A 159 -9.99 -5.16 -8.36
C GLU A 159 -9.98 -6.57 -8.97
N LYS A 160 -10.96 -6.90 -9.81
CA LYS A 160 -11.02 -8.18 -10.51
C LYS A 160 -9.97 -8.28 -11.63
N ALA A 161 -9.73 -7.21 -12.37
CA ALA A 161 -8.64 -7.16 -13.35
C ALA A 161 -7.26 -7.17 -12.64
N ASP A 162 -7.13 -6.42 -11.55
CA ASP A 162 -5.95 -6.41 -10.69
C ASP A 162 -5.56 -7.83 -10.24
N SER A 163 -6.55 -8.63 -9.81
CA SER A 163 -6.33 -10.00 -9.37
C SER A 163 -5.74 -10.92 -10.45
N ILE A 164 -6.04 -10.65 -11.72
CA ILE A 164 -5.46 -11.38 -12.86
C ILE A 164 -3.98 -10.98 -13.04
N GLY A 165 -3.69 -9.68 -12.99
CA GLY A 165 -2.31 -9.17 -13.05
C GLY A 165 -1.45 -9.76 -11.93
N SER A 166 -1.97 -9.73 -10.70
CA SER A 166 -1.34 -10.32 -9.52
C SER A 166 -1.11 -11.83 -9.65
N LEU A 167 -2.10 -12.58 -10.15
CA LEU A 167 -1.99 -14.02 -10.36
C LEU A 167 -0.84 -14.38 -11.31
N ILE A 168 -0.72 -13.66 -12.42
CA ILE A 168 0.34 -13.88 -13.42
C ILE A 168 1.70 -13.44 -12.87
N HIS A 169 1.76 -12.33 -12.13
CA HIS A 169 3.00 -11.83 -11.55
C HIS A 169 3.61 -12.76 -10.50
N ARG A 170 2.77 -13.51 -9.76
CA ARG A 170 3.23 -14.40 -8.68
C ARG A 170 4.21 -15.48 -9.15
N ASP A 171 3.99 -16.05 -10.33
CA ASP A 171 4.97 -16.92 -11.01
C ASP A 171 4.88 -16.73 -12.53
N PRO A 172 5.67 -15.81 -13.10
CA PRO A 172 5.66 -15.56 -14.55
C PRO A 172 6.17 -16.74 -15.38
N SER A 173 6.87 -17.70 -14.75
CA SER A 173 7.40 -18.89 -15.42
C SER A 173 6.34 -19.98 -15.57
N ALA A 174 5.33 -20.00 -14.70
CA ALA A 174 4.24 -20.96 -14.77
C ALA A 174 3.44 -20.86 -16.08
N ALA A 175 2.85 -21.99 -16.48
CA ALA A 175 1.86 -21.99 -17.54
C ALA A 175 0.61 -21.22 -17.09
N ALA A 176 0.05 -20.41 -17.98
CA ALA A 176 -1.18 -19.68 -17.71
C ALA A 176 -2.13 -19.77 -18.91
N THR A 177 -3.41 -20.00 -18.65
CA THR A 177 -4.45 -20.13 -19.66
C THR A 177 -5.53 -19.10 -19.44
N LEU A 178 -5.81 -18.30 -20.46
CA LEU A 178 -6.92 -17.37 -20.55
C LEU A 178 -8.13 -18.08 -21.16
N VAL A 179 -9.29 -17.95 -20.54
CA VAL A 179 -10.58 -18.42 -21.03
C VAL A 179 -11.49 -17.22 -21.27
N TYR A 180 -12.08 -17.17 -22.45
CA TYR A 180 -13.05 -16.15 -22.82
C TYR A 180 -14.46 -16.64 -22.48
N LEU A 181 -15.25 -15.81 -21.82
CA LEU A 181 -16.56 -16.16 -21.26
C LEU A 181 -17.67 -15.22 -21.76
N ASN A 182 -18.84 -15.81 -21.99
CA ASN A 182 -20.11 -15.12 -22.20
C ASN A 182 -21.27 -15.99 -21.71
N GLY A 183 -21.40 -16.14 -20.39
CA GLY A 183 -22.28 -17.15 -19.75
C GLY A 183 -21.79 -18.61 -19.89
N GLY A 184 -20.81 -18.85 -20.76
CA GLY A 184 -20.06 -20.10 -20.92
C GLY A 184 -18.77 -19.87 -21.71
N LYS A 185 -17.93 -20.89 -21.86
CA LYS A 185 -16.66 -20.79 -22.60
C LYS A 185 -16.91 -20.53 -24.09
N THR A 186 -16.37 -19.43 -24.61
CA THR A 186 -16.44 -19.07 -26.03
C THR A 186 -15.09 -19.16 -26.74
N GLY A 187 -14.00 -19.26 -25.98
CA GLY A 187 -12.65 -19.43 -26.50
C GLY A 187 -11.64 -19.69 -25.40
N SER A 188 -10.41 -20.01 -25.77
CA SER A 188 -9.28 -20.04 -24.85
C SER A 188 -7.98 -19.67 -25.57
N HIS A 189 -7.03 -19.15 -24.82
CA HIS A 189 -5.72 -18.74 -25.28
C HIS A 189 -4.68 -19.11 -24.22
N THR A 190 -3.64 -19.84 -24.62
CA THR A 190 -2.51 -20.10 -23.74
C THR A 190 -1.57 -18.91 -23.79
N LEU A 191 -1.27 -18.33 -22.62
CA LEU A 191 -0.44 -17.15 -22.52
C LEU A 191 1.01 -17.49 -22.87
N SER A 192 1.56 -16.77 -23.84
CA SER A 192 2.98 -16.83 -24.20
C SER A 192 3.85 -16.22 -23.09
N ASP A 193 5.15 -16.56 -23.08
CA ASP A 193 6.09 -15.99 -22.12
C ASP A 193 6.18 -14.46 -22.23
N ALA A 194 6.12 -13.92 -23.46
CA ALA A 194 6.11 -12.48 -23.69
C ALA A 194 4.84 -11.80 -23.16
N GLU A 195 3.68 -12.47 -23.15
CA GLU A 195 2.45 -11.95 -22.55
C GLU A 195 2.55 -11.97 -21.02
N LYS A 196 3.04 -13.07 -20.45
CA LYS A 196 3.24 -13.18 -18.99
C LYS A 196 4.25 -12.16 -18.48
N GLU A 197 5.37 -11.97 -19.17
CA GLU A 197 6.38 -10.96 -18.84
C GLU A 197 5.77 -9.55 -18.83
N MET A 198 5.06 -9.19 -19.91
CA MET A 198 4.46 -7.86 -20.02
C MET A 198 3.38 -7.63 -18.97
N ILE A 199 2.51 -8.61 -18.69
CA ILE A 199 1.47 -8.48 -17.65
C ILE A 199 2.12 -8.37 -16.27
N SER A 200 3.12 -9.22 -16.00
CA SER A 200 3.86 -9.23 -14.74
C SER A 200 4.57 -7.89 -14.48
N ALA A 201 5.30 -7.37 -15.47
CA ALA A 201 5.99 -6.08 -15.36
C ALA A 201 4.99 -4.92 -15.16
N THR A 202 3.87 -4.94 -15.88
CA THR A 202 2.82 -3.91 -15.77
C THR A 202 2.16 -3.95 -14.40
N TRP A 203 1.84 -5.14 -13.89
CA TRP A 203 1.31 -5.30 -12.54
C TRP A 203 2.31 -4.83 -11.49
N GLN A 204 3.58 -5.18 -11.62
CA GLN A 204 4.62 -4.79 -10.68
C GLN A 204 4.69 -3.26 -10.58
N LEU A 205 4.83 -2.55 -11.71
CA LEU A 205 4.87 -1.09 -11.74
C LEU A 205 3.63 -0.47 -11.08
N PHE A 206 2.43 -0.92 -11.46
CA PHE A 206 1.17 -0.45 -10.87
C PHE A 206 1.12 -0.68 -9.36
N SER A 207 1.45 -1.89 -8.90
CA SER A 207 1.37 -2.25 -7.48
C SER A 207 2.37 -1.48 -6.63
N SER A 208 3.56 -1.20 -7.16
CA SER A 208 4.58 -0.38 -6.51
C SER A 208 4.15 1.08 -6.43
N GLN A 209 3.61 1.66 -7.51
CA GLN A 209 3.02 3.02 -7.49
C GLN A 209 1.87 3.12 -6.47
N ARG A 210 0.96 2.15 -6.46
CA ARG A 210 -0.15 2.10 -5.49
C ARG A 210 0.36 2.06 -4.05
N SER A 211 1.45 1.35 -3.79
CA SER A 211 2.09 1.27 -2.48
C SER A 211 2.75 2.59 -2.09
N VAL A 212 3.45 3.25 -3.01
CA VAL A 212 4.00 4.61 -2.84
C VAL A 212 2.89 5.57 -2.40
N HIS A 213 1.79 5.66 -3.15
CA HIS A 213 0.66 6.54 -2.81
C HIS A 213 0.04 6.23 -1.45
N SER A 214 0.00 4.95 -1.07
CA SER A 214 -0.49 4.53 0.24
C SER A 214 0.39 5.08 1.37
N LEU A 215 1.72 4.95 1.23
CA LEU A 215 2.70 5.43 2.20
C LEU A 215 2.70 6.96 2.27
N GLU A 216 2.64 7.65 1.13
CA GLU A 216 2.56 9.12 1.06
C GLU A 216 1.31 9.68 1.75
N ARG A 217 0.20 8.92 1.80
CA ARG A 217 -0.98 9.27 2.61
C ARG A 217 -0.81 8.91 4.09
N LYS A 218 -0.16 7.79 4.39
CA LYS A 218 0.03 7.26 5.75
C LYS A 218 0.94 8.17 6.60
N ILE A 219 2.05 8.65 6.03
CA ILE A 219 3.03 9.49 6.74
C ILE A 219 2.38 10.76 7.34
N PRO A 220 1.70 11.64 6.57
CA PRO A 220 1.09 12.85 7.13
C PRO A 220 -0.06 12.54 8.10
N MET A 221 -0.77 11.42 7.93
CA MET A 221 -1.76 10.95 8.90
C MET A 221 -1.10 10.64 10.25
N LEU A 222 0.01 9.89 10.26
CA LEU A 222 0.77 9.57 11.48
C LEU A 222 1.34 10.84 12.12
N SER A 223 1.89 11.76 11.33
CA SER A 223 2.39 13.06 11.83
C SER A 223 1.28 13.86 12.52
N ARG A 224 0.05 13.84 11.97
CA ARG A 224 -1.10 14.50 12.60
C ARG A 224 -1.45 13.85 13.94
N ARG A 225 -1.38 12.52 14.06
CA ARG A 225 -1.61 11.80 15.33
C ARG A 225 -0.58 12.20 16.39
N ILE A 226 0.70 12.31 16.01
CA ILE A 226 1.75 12.81 16.92
C ILE A 226 1.42 14.21 17.42
N ASN A 227 1.01 15.13 16.54
CA ASN A 227 0.68 16.50 16.93
C ASN A 227 -0.51 16.55 17.90
N VAL A 228 -1.52 15.69 17.71
CA VAL A 228 -2.65 15.57 18.65
C VAL A 228 -2.17 15.10 20.02
N CYS A 229 -1.32 14.07 20.10
CA CYS A 229 -0.76 13.60 21.37
C CYS A 229 0.04 14.70 22.08
N ARG A 230 0.85 15.48 21.35
CA ARG A 230 1.61 16.61 21.91
C ARG A 230 0.70 17.71 22.44
N GLN A 231 -0.33 18.08 21.68
CA GLN A 231 -1.34 19.06 22.13
C GLN A 231 -2.06 18.61 23.39
N MET A 232 -2.38 17.32 23.53
CA MET A 232 -2.97 16.77 24.76
C MET A 232 -2.05 16.92 25.97
N ILE A 233 -0.74 16.69 25.78
CA ILE A 233 0.27 16.89 26.85
C ILE A 233 0.37 18.38 27.20
N GLU A 234 0.50 19.28 26.21
CA GLU A 234 0.63 20.73 26.42
C GLU A 234 -0.62 21.36 27.07
N ALA A 235 -1.82 20.95 26.66
CA ALA A 235 -3.09 21.41 27.25
C ALA A 235 -3.21 20.97 28.72
N ASN A 236 -2.62 19.83 29.08
CA ASN A 236 -2.55 19.36 30.44
C ASN A 236 -1.52 20.14 31.28
N ASP A 237 -0.40 20.52 30.70
CA ASP A 237 0.63 21.29 31.40
C ASP A 237 0.14 22.72 31.71
N SER A 238 -0.55 23.34 30.76
CA SER A 238 -1.16 24.68 30.92
C SER A 238 -2.37 24.74 31.88
N THR A 239 -2.96 23.59 32.25
CA THR A 239 -4.01 23.52 33.28
C THR A 239 -3.48 23.18 34.68
N SER A 240 -2.16 23.01 34.80
CA SER A 240 -1.48 22.66 36.07
C SER A 240 -0.69 23.83 36.68
N GLU A 241 -0.57 24.96 35.98
CA GLU A 241 -0.10 26.27 36.48
C GLU A 241 -1.26 27.11 37.03
#